data_AF-A0A968ES79-F1
#
_entry.id   AF-A0A968ES79-F1
#
_cell.length_a   1.000
_cell.length_b   1.000
_cell.length_c   1.000
_cell.angle_alpha   90.00
_cell.angle_beta   90.00
_cell.angle_gamma   90.00
#
_symmetry.space_group_name_H-M   'P 1'
#
loop_
_entity.id
_entity.type
_entity.pdbx_description
1 polymer ?
#
loop_
_entity_poly.entity_id
_entity_poly.type
_entity_poly.pdbx_seq_one_letter_code
_entity_poly.pdbx_strand_id
1 'polypeptide(L)'
;MTVYIAEEFTADEADILRRYFTNLDQPVFALVNLPEVVKGALFARYSRSPLSLRRLFLQEFVGDLDIEGDQTIDATVGLRRAEELYDRVFFEYGDDSVAQLGGVHLACEQASNLLTKVLEWGRLMAYLEQSTRYIAYDQRLGGRYRYYRDPEILSSPLGTRYIADLDRIFDAYSGLVPSMQEFFREVSPKTESDSDFAYRLAIKARALDA
;
A
#
# COMPACT_ATOMS: atom_id res chain seq x y z
N MET A 1 -20.47 -8.31 1.50
CA MET A 1 -19.14 -8.83 1.13
C MET A 1 -18.11 -7.87 1.69
N THR A 2 -17.02 -8.38 2.27
CA THR A 2 -15.88 -7.52 2.65
C THR A 2 -15.39 -6.77 1.42
N VAL A 3 -15.18 -5.47 1.56
CA VAL A 3 -14.85 -4.56 0.44
C VAL A 3 -13.37 -4.70 0.02
N TYR A 4 -12.57 -5.36 0.84
CA TYR A 4 -11.13 -5.55 0.69
C TYR A 4 -10.72 -6.99 1.02
N ILE A 5 -9.53 -7.37 0.57
CA ILE A 5 -8.94 -8.68 0.74
C ILE A 5 -7.87 -8.59 1.83
N ALA A 6 -8.05 -9.31 2.93
CA ALA A 6 -7.02 -9.45 3.94
C ALA A 6 -5.96 -10.43 3.46
N GLU A 7 -4.68 -10.09 3.66
CA GLU A 7 -3.57 -11.00 3.43
C GLU A 7 -3.45 -11.97 4.62
N GLU A 8 -3.12 -13.23 4.33
CA GLU A 8 -2.86 -14.23 5.35
C GLU A 8 -1.38 -14.24 5.73
N PHE A 9 -1.13 -14.33 7.04
CA PHE A 9 0.20 -14.42 7.63
C PHE A 9 0.31 -15.67 8.48
N THR A 10 1.50 -16.29 8.52
CA THR A 10 1.75 -17.38 9.47
C THR A 10 1.71 -16.86 10.91
N ALA A 11 1.63 -17.76 11.89
CA ALA A 11 1.67 -17.37 13.30
C ALA A 11 2.94 -16.56 13.65
N ASP A 12 4.09 -16.99 13.13
CA ASP A 12 5.39 -16.33 13.36
C ASP A 12 5.45 -14.95 12.66
N GLU A 13 4.96 -14.86 11.42
CA GLU A 13 4.87 -13.59 10.70
C GLU A 13 3.94 -12.60 11.43
N ALA A 14 2.79 -13.08 11.88
CA ALA A 14 1.83 -12.27 12.62
C ALA A 14 2.40 -11.77 13.95
N ASP A 15 3.16 -12.61 14.68
CA ASP A 15 3.81 -12.23 15.93
C ASP A 15 4.80 -11.06 15.74
N ILE A 16 5.59 -11.09 14.66
CA ILE A 16 6.50 -10.00 14.30
C ILE A 16 5.70 -8.75 13.91
N LEU A 17 4.70 -8.90 13.04
CA LEU A 17 3.93 -7.77 12.53
C LEU A 17 3.14 -7.05 13.64
N ARG A 18 2.60 -7.78 14.63
CA ARG A 18 1.85 -7.17 15.74
C ARG A 18 2.66 -6.14 16.52
N ARG A 19 3.99 -6.19 16.50
CA ARG A 19 4.86 -5.22 17.20
C ARG A 19 4.86 -3.84 16.54
N TYR A 20 4.65 -3.81 15.21
CA TYR A 20 4.92 -2.65 14.37
C TYR A 20 3.70 -2.12 13.61
N PHE A 21 2.62 -2.90 13.52
CA PHE A 21 1.40 -2.53 12.79
C PHE A 21 0.18 -2.61 13.70
N THR A 22 -0.65 -1.57 13.66
CA THR A 22 -1.84 -1.42 14.51
C THR A 22 -2.97 -2.42 14.21
N ASN A 23 -3.01 -3.00 13.01
CA ASN A 23 -3.85 -4.14 12.65
C ASN A 23 -3.18 -4.93 11.51
N LEU A 24 -3.63 -6.16 11.27
CA LEU A 24 -3.05 -7.05 10.24
C LEU A 24 -3.97 -7.34 9.06
N ASP A 25 -5.26 -7.08 9.22
CA ASP A 25 -6.33 -7.55 8.33
C ASP A 25 -7.18 -6.42 7.73
N GLN A 26 -6.93 -5.16 8.12
CA GLN A 26 -7.63 -4.00 7.58
C GLN A 26 -6.76 -3.22 6.59
N PRO A 27 -7.38 -2.52 5.62
CA PRO A 27 -6.68 -1.78 4.58
C PRO A 27 -6.04 -0.48 5.09
N VAL A 28 -6.51 0.05 6.23
CA VAL A 28 -6.00 1.28 6.82
C VAL A 28 -5.34 0.95 8.15
N PHE A 29 -4.07 1.31 8.30
CA PHE A 29 -3.29 0.98 9.48
C PHE A 29 -2.12 1.94 9.65
N ALA A 30 -1.71 2.15 10.90
CA ALA A 30 -0.52 2.92 11.25
C ALA A 30 0.69 2.02 11.56
N LEU A 31 1.88 2.55 11.26
CA LEU A 31 3.18 1.99 11.65
C LEU A 31 3.61 2.59 12.98
N VAL A 32 3.96 1.75 13.92
CA VAL A 32 4.40 2.12 15.28
C VAL A 32 5.68 1.39 15.65
N ASN A 33 6.37 1.86 16.68
CA ASN A 33 7.56 1.21 17.26
C ASN A 33 8.72 0.94 16.28
N LEU A 34 8.68 1.54 15.08
CA LEU A 34 9.78 1.51 14.11
C LEU A 34 10.55 2.84 14.15
N PRO A 35 11.87 2.82 13.95
CA PRO A 35 12.63 4.05 13.70
C PRO A 35 12.07 4.82 12.50
N GLU A 36 12.04 6.15 12.59
CA GLU A 36 11.49 7.01 11.53
C GLU A 36 12.17 6.81 10.16
N VAL A 37 13.48 6.57 10.17
CA VAL A 37 14.24 6.27 8.94
C VAL A 37 13.76 4.97 8.29
N VAL A 38 13.43 3.96 9.09
CA VAL A 38 12.91 2.67 8.61
C VAL A 38 11.52 2.85 8.03
N LYS A 39 10.63 3.62 8.69
CA LYS A 39 9.30 3.95 8.15
C LYS A 39 9.42 4.65 6.79
N GLY A 40 10.27 5.66 6.70
CA GLY A 40 10.50 6.40 5.45
C GLY A 40 11.05 5.52 4.33
N ALA A 41 12.05 4.68 4.62
CA ALA A 41 12.62 3.73 3.66
C ALA A 41 11.59 2.69 3.19
N LEU A 42 10.77 2.18 4.12
CA LEU A 42 9.71 1.21 3.81
C LEU A 42 8.66 1.80 2.88
N PHE A 43 8.14 3.00 3.15
CA PHE A 43 7.21 3.68 2.25
C PHE A 43 7.83 3.98 0.88
N ALA A 44 9.08 4.48 0.85
CA ALA A 44 9.80 4.73 -0.38
C ALA A 44 9.90 3.47 -1.25
N ARG A 45 10.25 2.34 -0.64
CA ARG A 45 10.33 1.04 -1.30
C ARG A 45 8.95 0.52 -1.75
N TYR A 46 7.93 0.69 -0.91
CA TYR A 46 6.55 0.29 -1.18
C TYR A 46 5.94 0.98 -2.40
N SER A 47 6.26 2.27 -2.62
CA SER A 47 5.75 3.04 -3.77
C SER A 47 6.07 2.42 -5.15
N ARG A 48 7.02 1.48 -5.20
CA ARG A 48 7.48 0.78 -6.40
C ARG A 48 7.41 -0.74 -6.26
N SER A 49 6.82 -1.26 -5.18
CA SER A 49 6.68 -2.69 -4.92
C SER A 49 5.24 -3.15 -5.18
N PRO A 50 5.03 -4.34 -5.77
CA PRO A 50 3.69 -4.93 -5.89
C PRO A 50 3.21 -5.60 -4.61
N LEU A 51 4.08 -5.80 -3.61
CA LEU A 51 3.73 -6.42 -2.33
C LEU A 51 2.89 -5.48 -1.47
N SER A 52 2.11 -6.02 -0.52
CA SER A 52 1.58 -5.22 0.59
C SER A 52 2.73 -4.67 1.45
N LEU A 53 2.47 -3.60 2.18
CA LEU A 53 3.46 -2.95 3.05
C LEU A 53 3.95 -3.92 4.14
N ARG A 54 3.03 -4.74 4.69
CA ARG A 54 3.36 -5.76 5.71
C ARG A 54 4.21 -6.89 5.14
N ARG A 55 3.88 -7.38 3.94
CA ARG A 55 4.67 -8.41 3.26
C ARG A 55 6.05 -7.90 2.86
N LEU A 56 6.12 -6.67 2.36
CA LEU A 56 7.39 -6.00 2.05
C LEU A 56 8.27 -5.86 3.29
N PHE A 57 7.68 -5.44 4.41
CA PHE A 57 8.40 -5.33 5.68
C PHE A 57 9.00 -6.67 6.12
N LEU A 58 8.20 -7.75 6.10
CA LEU A 58 8.67 -9.09 6.45
C LEU A 58 9.82 -9.57 5.54
N GLN A 59 9.72 -9.30 4.24
CA GLN A 59 10.68 -9.83 3.25
C GLN A 59 11.97 -9.02 3.16
N GLU A 60 11.89 -7.70 3.31
CA GLU A 60 13.02 -6.80 2.99
C GLU A 60 13.55 -6.00 4.19
N PHE A 61 12.84 -5.94 5.32
CA PHE A 61 13.21 -5.05 6.44
C PHE A 61 13.41 -5.77 7.77
N VAL A 62 12.64 -6.82 8.06
CA VAL A 62 12.71 -7.53 9.36
C VAL A 62 14.10 -8.06 9.66
N GLY A 63 14.80 -8.60 8.67
CA GLY A 63 16.13 -9.20 8.86
C GLY A 63 17.21 -8.19 9.28
N ASP A 64 17.02 -6.92 8.97
CA ASP A 64 17.97 -5.84 9.27
C ASP A 64 17.61 -5.08 10.57
N LEU A 65 16.51 -5.45 11.23
CA LEU A 65 16.06 -4.84 12.48
C LEU A 65 16.58 -5.62 13.70
N ASP A 66 17.08 -4.88 14.69
CA ASP A 66 17.27 -5.43 16.03
C ASP A 66 15.91 -5.52 16.74
N ILE A 67 15.37 -6.74 16.82
CA ILE A 67 14.01 -7.03 17.32
C ILE A 67 14.00 -7.61 18.74
N GLU A 68 15.15 -7.71 19.41
CA GLU A 68 15.24 -8.35 20.74
C GLU A 68 14.47 -7.56 21.82
N GLY A 69 14.46 -6.23 21.74
CA GLY A 69 13.76 -5.35 22.69
C GLY A 69 12.23 -5.33 22.54
N ASP A 70 11.71 -5.72 21.38
CA ASP A 70 10.29 -5.53 21.03
C ASP A 70 9.43 -6.79 21.23
N GLN A 71 10.03 -7.90 21.69
CA GLN A 71 9.35 -9.20 21.77
C GLN A 71 8.10 -9.22 22.66
N THR A 72 7.99 -8.28 23.59
CA THR A 72 6.82 -8.17 24.50
C THR A 72 5.80 -7.13 24.05
N ILE A 73 6.08 -6.41 22.97
CA ILE A 73 5.24 -5.32 22.47
C ILE A 73 4.18 -5.90 21.53
N ASP A 74 2.91 -5.58 21.77
CA ASP A 74 1.83 -5.86 20.83
C ASP A 74 1.10 -4.54 20.56
N ALA A 75 1.35 -3.94 19.39
CA ALA A 75 0.73 -2.70 18.95
C ALA A 75 -0.76 -2.84 18.63
N THR A 76 -1.27 -4.07 18.51
CA THR A 76 -2.72 -4.32 18.38
C THR A 76 -3.44 -4.24 19.73
N VAL A 77 -2.67 -4.19 20.84
CA VAL A 77 -3.16 -4.18 22.21
C VAL A 77 -2.65 -2.93 22.94
N GLY A 78 -3.46 -2.33 23.81
CA GLY A 78 -3.01 -1.23 24.67
C GLY A 78 -3.33 0.20 24.20
N LEU A 79 -3.99 0.38 23.05
CA LEU A 79 -4.53 1.68 22.63
C LEU A 79 -5.37 2.33 23.74
N ARG A 80 -6.23 1.55 24.39
CA ARG A 80 -7.18 2.04 25.41
C ARG A 80 -6.54 2.80 26.56
N ARG A 81 -5.38 2.35 27.05
CA ARG A 81 -4.69 3.01 28.18
C ARG A 81 -3.97 4.29 27.73
N ALA A 82 -3.47 4.31 26.49
CA ALA A 82 -2.90 5.50 25.89
C ALA A 82 -3.99 6.52 25.57
N GLU A 83 -5.14 6.09 25.02
CA GLU A 83 -6.34 6.89 24.79
C GLU A 83 -6.87 7.49 26.10
N GLU A 84 -7.01 6.70 27.17
CA GLU A 84 -7.44 7.21 28.49
C GLU A 84 -6.47 8.23 29.10
N LEU A 85 -5.15 8.08 28.85
CA LEU A 85 -4.14 9.07 29.26
C LEU A 85 -4.23 10.33 28.38
N TYR A 86 -4.41 10.15 27.08
CA TYR A 86 -4.55 11.21 26.10
C TYR A 86 -5.79 12.05 26.40
N ASP A 87 -6.96 11.42 26.52
CA ASP A 87 -8.22 12.08 26.87
C ASP A 87 -8.09 12.88 28.16
N ARG A 88 -7.46 12.33 29.20
CA ARG A 88 -7.25 13.03 30.47
C ARG A 88 -6.36 14.25 30.33
N VAL A 89 -5.23 14.12 29.64
CA VAL A 89 -4.25 15.21 29.47
C VAL A 89 -4.82 16.34 28.61
N PHE A 90 -5.69 16.05 27.64
CA PHE A 90 -6.23 17.06 26.73
C PHE A 90 -7.55 17.69 27.21
N PHE A 91 -8.45 16.94 27.84
CA PHE A 91 -9.67 17.50 28.44
C PHE A 91 -9.37 18.48 29.58
N GLU A 92 -8.31 18.25 30.37
CA GLU A 92 -7.99 19.09 31.52
C GLU A 92 -7.28 20.41 31.14
N TYR A 93 -6.64 20.48 29.97
CA TYR A 93 -5.83 21.65 29.55
C TYR A 93 -6.38 22.42 28.34
N GLY A 94 -7.41 21.90 27.64
CA GLY A 94 -8.15 22.64 26.60
C GLY A 94 -7.31 23.10 25.40
N ASP A 95 -6.17 22.46 25.16
CA ASP A 95 -5.18 22.88 24.16
C ASP A 95 -5.11 21.88 22.99
N ASP A 96 -6.00 22.07 22.01
CA ASP A 96 -6.04 21.29 20.77
C ASP A 96 -4.72 21.38 19.97
N SER A 97 -3.86 22.37 20.25
CA SER A 97 -2.59 22.53 19.53
C SER A 97 -1.54 21.48 19.91
N VAL A 98 -1.60 20.94 21.14
CA VAL A 98 -0.68 19.88 21.58
C VAL A 98 -0.97 18.56 20.85
N ALA A 99 -2.21 18.33 20.41
CA ALA A 99 -2.59 17.13 19.67
C ALA A 99 -1.94 17.11 18.27
N GLN A 100 -1.65 18.30 17.73
CA GLN A 100 -0.99 18.47 16.44
C GLN A 100 0.50 18.14 16.46
N LEU A 101 1.09 17.96 17.65
CA LEU A 101 2.49 17.54 17.80
C LEU A 101 2.67 16.03 17.56
N GLY A 102 1.58 15.26 17.58
CA GLY A 102 1.59 13.83 17.26
C GLY A 102 1.67 13.58 15.76
N GLY A 103 2.76 12.95 15.30
CA GLY A 103 2.89 12.46 13.94
C GLY A 103 2.41 11.01 13.80
N VAL A 104 1.85 10.66 12.66
CA VAL A 104 1.49 9.27 12.32
C VAL A 104 1.95 8.90 10.93
N HIS A 105 2.44 7.67 10.80
CA HIS A 105 2.75 7.04 9.53
C HIS A 105 1.60 6.12 9.15
N LEU A 106 0.68 6.61 8.32
CA LEU A 106 -0.55 5.92 7.93
C LEU A 106 -0.40 5.28 6.55
N ALA A 107 -0.76 4.00 6.45
CA ALA A 107 -0.90 3.29 5.20
C ALA A 107 -2.39 3.12 4.87
N CYS A 108 -2.75 3.42 3.62
CA CYS A 108 -4.08 3.19 3.04
C CYS A 108 -3.94 2.26 1.83
N GLU A 109 -4.11 0.96 2.03
CA GLU A 109 -4.06 -0.06 0.98
C GLU A 109 -5.44 -0.30 0.36
N GLN A 110 -5.47 -0.83 -0.86
CA GLN A 110 -6.70 -1.12 -1.59
C GLN A 110 -7.65 0.09 -1.76
N ALA A 111 -7.11 1.31 -1.63
CA ALA A 111 -7.81 2.55 -1.94
C ALA A 111 -7.99 2.70 -3.46
N SER A 112 -9.15 3.21 -3.87
CA SER A 112 -9.37 3.57 -5.27
C SER A 112 -8.59 4.84 -5.63
N ASN A 113 -8.25 5.03 -6.91
CA ASN A 113 -7.61 6.27 -7.37
C ASN A 113 -8.42 7.53 -7.01
N LEU A 114 -9.75 7.43 -6.98
CA LEU A 114 -10.58 8.56 -6.54
C LEU A 114 -10.39 8.84 -5.04
N LEU A 115 -10.35 7.79 -4.21
CA LEU A 115 -10.10 7.93 -2.78
C LEU A 115 -8.71 8.50 -2.51
N THR A 116 -7.67 8.08 -3.24
CA THR A 116 -6.33 8.65 -3.04
C THR A 116 -6.32 10.15 -3.33
N LYS A 117 -7.02 10.62 -4.38
CA LYS A 117 -7.15 12.06 -4.63
C LYS A 117 -7.90 12.81 -3.53
N VAL A 118 -8.94 12.22 -2.94
CA VAL A 118 -9.66 12.81 -1.78
C VAL A 118 -8.74 12.93 -0.57
N LEU A 119 -7.98 11.87 -0.26
CA LEU A 119 -7.03 11.86 0.85
C LEU A 119 -5.94 12.93 0.66
N GLU A 120 -5.38 13.02 -0.54
CA GLU A 120 -4.27 13.92 -0.87
C GLU A 120 -4.68 15.40 -0.93
N TRP A 121 -5.96 15.68 -1.21
CA TRP A 121 -6.46 17.04 -1.45
C TRP A 121 -6.23 17.97 -0.27
N GLY A 122 -6.43 17.48 0.96
CA GLY A 122 -6.37 18.29 2.17
C GLY A 122 -4.98 18.82 2.52
N ARG A 123 -3.90 18.25 1.95
CA ARG A 123 -2.50 18.64 2.24
C ARG A 123 -2.12 18.70 3.72
N LEU A 124 -2.84 17.92 4.55
CA LEU A 124 -2.59 17.81 5.99
C LEU A 124 -1.43 16.86 6.32
N MET A 125 -0.99 16.04 5.36
CA MET A 125 0.07 15.05 5.50
C MET A 125 1.06 15.17 4.33
N ALA A 126 2.21 14.51 4.47
CA ALA A 126 3.04 14.15 3.31
C ALA A 126 2.51 12.84 2.71
N TYR A 127 2.37 12.79 1.39
CA TYR A 127 1.77 11.64 0.69
C TYR A 127 2.78 10.93 -0.20
N LEU A 128 2.65 9.61 -0.25
CA LEU A 128 3.38 8.76 -1.19
C LEU A 128 2.45 7.67 -1.72
N GLU A 129 2.09 7.78 -3.00
CA GLU A 129 1.21 6.84 -3.70
C GLU A 129 2.03 5.78 -4.44
N GLN A 130 1.51 4.56 -4.55
CA GLN A 130 2.06 3.55 -5.45
C GLN A 130 2.01 4.06 -6.89
N SER A 131 3.14 3.96 -7.58
CA SER A 131 3.26 4.56 -8.89
C SER A 131 2.83 3.60 -9.99
N THR A 132 1.78 3.98 -10.74
CA THR A 132 1.32 3.28 -11.94
C THR A 132 2.40 3.20 -13.03
N ARG A 133 3.40 4.09 -12.99
CA ARG A 133 4.57 4.05 -13.87
C ARG A 133 5.53 2.90 -13.59
N TYR A 134 5.49 2.31 -12.39
CA TYR A 134 6.42 1.23 -12.01
C TYR A 134 5.70 -0.09 -11.70
N ILE A 135 4.41 -0.01 -11.35
CA ILE A 135 3.59 -1.13 -10.94
C ILE A 135 2.44 -1.28 -11.95
N ALA A 136 2.34 -2.47 -12.54
CA ALA A 136 1.19 -2.84 -13.35
C ALA A 136 0.01 -3.17 -12.43
N TYR A 137 -1.15 -2.61 -12.71
CA TYR A 137 -2.37 -2.84 -11.90
C TYR A 137 -3.24 -3.99 -12.45
N ASP A 138 -2.60 -5.00 -13.05
CA ASP A 138 -3.25 -6.14 -13.68
C ASP A 138 -3.21 -7.43 -12.85
N GLN A 139 -2.79 -7.35 -11.58
CA GLN A 139 -2.86 -8.50 -10.68
C GLN A 139 -4.28 -8.74 -10.19
N ARG A 140 -4.68 -10.01 -10.18
CA ARG A 140 -5.97 -10.48 -9.67
C ARG A 140 -5.85 -10.88 -8.20
N LEU A 141 -6.18 -9.97 -7.29
CA LEU A 141 -6.20 -10.25 -5.86
C LEU A 141 -7.49 -11.01 -5.51
N GLY A 142 -7.39 -12.14 -4.81
CA GLY A 142 -8.55 -12.99 -4.50
C GLY A 142 -9.30 -13.45 -5.76
N GLY A 143 -8.58 -13.62 -6.88
CA GLY A 143 -9.13 -14.06 -8.16
C GLY A 143 -9.81 -12.97 -8.99
N ARG A 144 -9.75 -11.69 -8.59
CA ARG A 144 -10.47 -10.59 -9.25
C ARG A 144 -9.57 -9.38 -9.51
N TYR A 145 -9.85 -8.65 -10.59
CA TYR A 145 -9.24 -7.33 -10.78
C TYR A 145 -9.71 -6.34 -9.72
N ARG A 146 -8.80 -5.40 -9.44
CA ARG A 146 -8.95 -4.37 -8.40
C ARG A 146 -9.62 -3.14 -9.00
N TYR A 147 -10.94 -3.10 -8.91
CA TYR A 147 -11.75 -1.92 -9.13
C TYR A 147 -12.87 -1.86 -8.09
N TYR A 148 -13.32 -0.64 -7.78
CA TYR A 148 -14.42 -0.44 -6.84
C TYR A 148 -15.70 -1.05 -7.41
N ARG A 149 -16.40 -1.87 -6.63
CA ARG A 149 -17.65 -2.50 -7.06
C ARG A 149 -18.80 -1.88 -6.28
N ASP A 150 -19.40 -0.86 -6.88
CA ASP A 150 -20.49 -0.13 -6.26
C ASP A 150 -21.69 -1.06 -5.97
N PRO A 151 -22.15 -1.19 -4.71
CA PRO A 151 -23.26 -2.06 -4.35
C PRO A 151 -24.57 -1.76 -5.08
N GLU A 152 -24.84 -0.49 -5.41
CA GLU A 152 -26.06 -0.08 -6.13
C GLU A 152 -25.98 -0.53 -7.59
N ILE A 153 -24.81 -0.36 -8.23
CA ILE A 153 -24.59 -0.86 -9.60
C ILE A 153 -24.69 -2.39 -9.62
N LEU A 154 -24.06 -3.07 -8.66
CA LEU A 154 -24.05 -4.53 -8.60
C LEU A 154 -25.42 -5.14 -8.35
N SER A 155 -26.29 -4.47 -7.60
CA SER A 155 -27.67 -4.92 -7.36
C SER A 155 -28.64 -4.54 -8.47
N SER A 156 -28.22 -3.68 -9.40
CA SER A 156 -29.00 -3.28 -10.57
C SER A 156 -28.92 -4.29 -11.72
N PRO A 157 -29.79 -4.17 -12.75
CA PRO A 157 -29.68 -4.94 -14.00
C PRO A 157 -28.36 -4.75 -14.76
N LEU A 158 -27.54 -3.75 -14.41
CA LEU A 158 -26.25 -3.47 -15.06
C LEU A 158 -25.08 -4.20 -14.40
N GLY A 159 -25.25 -4.84 -13.23
CA GLY A 159 -24.14 -5.40 -12.44
C GLY A 159 -23.26 -6.39 -13.21
N THR A 160 -23.86 -7.35 -13.92
CA THR A 160 -23.12 -8.32 -14.74
C THR A 160 -22.34 -7.65 -15.87
N ARG A 161 -22.96 -6.68 -16.55
CA ARG A 161 -22.32 -5.93 -17.62
C ARG A 161 -21.15 -5.10 -17.10
N TYR A 162 -21.33 -4.42 -15.96
CA TYR A 162 -20.28 -3.64 -15.32
C TYR A 162 -19.03 -4.47 -15.03
N ILE A 163 -19.21 -5.66 -14.45
CA ILE A 163 -18.10 -6.59 -14.17
C ILE A 163 -17.44 -7.02 -15.47
N ALA A 164 -18.22 -7.45 -16.47
CA ALA A 164 -17.69 -7.94 -17.74
C ALA A 164 -16.92 -6.85 -18.52
N ASP A 165 -17.44 -5.63 -18.56
CA ASP A 165 -16.83 -4.51 -19.26
C ASP A 165 -15.52 -4.08 -18.55
N LEU A 166 -15.50 -4.01 -17.22
CA LEU A 166 -14.27 -3.70 -16.48
C LEU A 166 -13.23 -4.81 -16.57
N ASP A 167 -13.61 -6.08 -16.40
CA ASP A 167 -12.68 -7.21 -16.54
C ASP A 167 -12.05 -7.20 -17.94
N ARG A 168 -12.83 -6.92 -19.00
CA ARG A 168 -12.31 -6.80 -20.36
C ARG A 168 -11.31 -5.66 -20.54
N ILE A 169 -11.53 -4.51 -19.88
CA ILE A 169 -10.58 -3.39 -19.90
C ILE A 169 -9.26 -3.78 -19.23
N PHE A 170 -9.32 -4.46 -18.07
CA PHE A 170 -8.12 -4.94 -17.39
C PHE A 170 -7.39 -6.04 -18.17
N ASP A 171 -8.12 -6.98 -18.79
CA ASP A 171 -7.54 -8.01 -19.65
C ASP A 171 -6.82 -7.37 -20.85
N ALA A 172 -7.44 -6.35 -21.48
CA ALA A 172 -6.83 -5.61 -22.57
C ALA A 172 -5.56 -4.87 -22.11
N TYR A 173 -5.62 -4.18 -20.97
CA TYR A 173 -4.44 -3.54 -20.38
C TYR A 173 -3.32 -4.55 -20.11
N SER A 174 -3.62 -5.68 -19.46
CA SER A 174 -2.64 -6.73 -19.16
C SER A 174 -2.01 -7.31 -20.42
N GLY A 175 -2.79 -7.50 -21.48
CA GLY A 175 -2.30 -7.96 -22.78
C GLY A 175 -1.42 -6.93 -23.51
N LEU A 176 -1.68 -5.63 -23.34
CA LEU A 176 -0.92 -4.56 -23.98
C LEU A 176 0.46 -4.34 -23.35
N VAL A 177 0.60 -4.51 -22.02
CA VAL A 177 1.84 -4.22 -21.29
C VAL A 177 3.06 -4.97 -21.88
N PRO A 178 3.02 -6.29 -22.17
CA PRO A 178 4.13 -6.98 -22.81
C PRO A 178 4.46 -6.45 -24.21
N SER A 179 3.44 -6.19 -25.04
CA SER A 179 3.63 -5.65 -26.40
C SER A 179 4.27 -4.27 -26.39
N MET A 180 3.88 -3.41 -25.44
CA MET A 180 4.51 -2.11 -25.26
C MET A 180 5.96 -2.24 -24.78
N GLN A 181 6.28 -3.21 -23.93
CA GLN A 181 7.66 -3.48 -23.54
C GLN A 181 8.51 -3.95 -24.74
N GLU A 182 7.98 -4.81 -25.61
CA GLU A 182 8.65 -5.24 -26.84
C GLU A 182 8.91 -4.06 -27.77
N PHE A 183 7.88 -3.26 -28.05
CA PHE A 183 8.00 -2.04 -28.83
C PHE A 183 9.10 -1.11 -28.29
N PHE A 184 9.13 -0.84 -26.98
CA PHE A 184 10.15 0.03 -26.40
C PHE A 184 11.56 -0.59 -26.39
N ARG A 185 11.70 -1.92 -26.39
CA ARG A 185 13.01 -2.57 -26.58
C ARG A 185 13.55 -2.32 -27.99
N GLU A 186 12.69 -2.33 -28.99
CA GLU A 186 13.06 -2.03 -30.38
C GLU A 186 13.39 -0.55 -30.58
N VAL A 187 12.56 0.35 -30.03
CA VAL A 187 12.74 1.81 -30.17
C VAL A 187 13.88 2.35 -29.31
N SER A 188 14.20 1.69 -28.20
CA SER A 188 15.31 2.07 -27.32
C SER A 188 16.15 0.84 -27.00
N PRO A 189 17.01 0.39 -27.94
CA PRO A 189 17.88 -0.76 -27.73
C PRO A 189 18.86 -0.53 -26.58
N LYS A 190 19.18 -1.61 -25.87
CA LYS A 190 20.17 -1.60 -24.79
C LYS A 190 21.58 -1.38 -25.36
N THR A 191 22.37 -0.52 -24.74
CA THR A 191 23.80 -0.34 -25.06
C THR A 191 24.69 -1.16 -24.12
N GLU A 192 25.96 -1.37 -24.50
CA GLU A 192 26.92 -2.10 -23.66
C GLU A 192 27.21 -1.40 -22.32
N SER A 193 27.05 -0.08 -22.26
CA SER A 193 27.20 0.71 -21.03
C SER A 193 26.00 0.61 -20.08
N ASP A 194 24.86 0.10 -20.55
CA ASP A 194 23.65 0.01 -19.73
C ASP A 194 23.66 -1.22 -18.83
N SER A 195 23.39 -1.01 -17.53
CA SER A 195 23.04 -2.11 -16.64
C SER A 195 21.76 -2.80 -17.11
N ASP A 196 21.77 -4.13 -17.21
CA ASP A 196 20.60 -4.96 -17.51
C ASP A 196 19.40 -4.63 -16.64
N PHE A 197 19.65 -4.44 -15.34
CA PHE A 197 18.61 -4.17 -14.37
C PHE A 197 17.96 -2.81 -14.60
N ALA A 198 18.79 -1.75 -14.74
CA ALA A 198 18.31 -0.40 -14.98
C ALA A 198 17.55 -0.30 -16.31
N TYR A 199 18.07 -0.93 -17.36
CA TYR A 199 17.44 -0.98 -18.67
C TYR A 199 16.06 -1.64 -18.61
N ARG A 200 15.93 -2.83 -17.99
CA ARG A 200 14.64 -3.52 -17.85
C ARG A 200 13.61 -2.69 -17.08
N LEU A 201 14.02 -2.02 -16.01
CA LEU A 201 13.16 -1.12 -15.26
C LEU A 201 12.71 0.08 -16.09
N ALA A 202 13.61 0.68 -16.87
CA ALA A 202 13.29 1.82 -17.73
C ALA A 202 12.29 1.43 -18.84
N ILE A 203 12.49 0.29 -19.49
CA ILE A 203 11.57 -0.25 -20.51
C ILE A 203 10.20 -0.52 -19.90
N LYS A 204 10.16 -1.21 -18.74
CA LYS A 204 8.89 -1.46 -18.03
C LYS A 204 8.19 -0.16 -17.70
N ALA A 205 8.92 0.84 -17.21
CA ALA A 205 8.32 2.12 -16.83
C ALA A 205 7.73 2.87 -18.02
N ARG A 206 8.42 2.87 -19.18
CA ARG A 206 7.88 3.45 -20.42
C ARG A 206 6.64 2.72 -20.91
N ALA A 207 6.63 1.39 -20.83
CA ALA A 207 5.50 0.59 -21.25
C ALA A 207 4.24 0.82 -20.39
N LEU A 208 4.41 1.17 -19.11
CA LEU A 208 3.30 1.45 -18.20
C LEU A 208 2.79 2.90 -18.26
N ASP A 209 3.63 3.83 -18.73
CA ASP A 209 3.35 5.27 -18.80
C ASP A 209 2.72 5.70 -20.14
N ALA A 210 2.84 4.87 -21.18
CA ALA A 210 2.33 5.11 -22.54
C ALA A 210 0.86 4.73 -22.69
#